data_AF-L7MDR7-F1
#
_entry.id   AF-L7MDR7-F1
#
_cell.length_a   1.000
_cell.length_b   1.000
_cell.length_c   1.000
_cell.angle_alpha   90.00
_cell.angle_beta   90.00
_cell.angle_gamma   90.00
#
_symmetry.space_group_name_H-M   'P 1'
#
loop_
_entity.id
_entity.type
_entity.pdbx_description
1 polymer ?
#
loop_
_entity_poly.entity_id
_entity_poly.type
_entity_poly.pdbx_seq_one_letter_code
_entity_poly.pdbx_strand_id
1 'polypeptide(L)'
;HSYSFISRTVFENSVVYFLRVTVGQFFEKKSLEVVLMPAGFMMDISRHSSSSELGGQLMSQGEQELATKMLQIQSKRFYLDVKQNRRGRFIKVAEVQQVGVVGRKSRLLLAMSTAAEFRDHLTSFSELYASLGPPNPENLPEDGKLKSEIMIKDNRRYYLDLKENSRGRFLRVSQTIARGGPRSQIAIPAQGMIEFRDALTDLLEEFGTDDGAFKGELPEGRHMRVENKTFYFDIGQNTRGIYMRISEVKNNFRAAITIPEKSWSRFRDSFSDYVEKMKELTEKSAAEGGK
;
A
#
# COMPACT_ATOMS: atom_id res chain seq x y z
N HIS A 1 17.80 43.74 -19.28
CA HIS A 1 18.00 44.25 -17.91
C HIS A 1 16.70 44.87 -17.47
N SER A 2 15.87 44.12 -16.73
CA SER A 2 14.50 44.52 -16.42
C SER A 2 14.37 44.64 -14.91
N TYR A 3 14.22 45.87 -14.42
CA TYR A 3 13.96 46.15 -13.01
C TYR A 3 12.46 46.05 -12.73
N SER A 4 12.10 45.42 -11.62
CA SER A 4 10.75 45.42 -11.06
C SER A 4 10.76 46.33 -9.82
N PHE A 5 9.90 47.36 -9.82
CA PHE A 5 9.60 48.13 -8.62
C PHE A 5 8.21 47.73 -8.12
N ILE A 6 8.10 47.40 -6.84
CA ILE A 6 6.83 47.24 -6.13
C ILE A 6 6.68 48.49 -5.26
N SER A 7 5.75 49.38 -5.62
CA SER A 7 5.34 50.47 -4.73
C SER A 7 4.17 49.99 -3.86
N ARG A 8 4.28 50.20 -2.55
CA ARG A 8 3.31 49.77 -1.54
C ARG A 8 2.65 51.02 -0.98
N THR A 9 1.37 51.23 -1.28
CA THR A 9 0.57 52.27 -0.61
C THR A 9 -0.43 51.59 0.30
N VAL A 10 -0.39 51.90 1.59
CA VAL A 10 -1.30 51.37 2.61
C VAL A 10 -2.37 52.42 2.88
N PHE A 11 -3.64 52.03 2.79
CA PHE A 11 -4.75 52.75 3.42
C PHE A 11 -5.52 51.77 4.31
N GLU A 12 -5.92 52.26 5.49
CA GLU A 12 -6.69 51.52 6.49
C GLU A 12 -7.94 50.89 5.90
N ASN A 13 -8.26 49.68 6.38
CA ASN A 13 -9.29 48.75 5.90
C ASN A 13 -8.89 47.94 4.65
N SER A 14 -7.98 47.00 4.89
CA SER A 14 -7.98 45.63 4.36
C SER A 14 -8.46 45.39 2.92
N VAL A 15 -7.86 46.05 1.93
CA VAL A 15 -7.82 45.53 0.55
C VAL A 15 -6.44 45.81 -0.05
N VAL A 16 -5.70 44.74 -0.39
CA VAL A 16 -4.44 44.84 -1.14
C VAL A 16 -4.73 44.60 -2.62
N TYR A 17 -4.54 45.63 -3.45
CA TYR A 17 -4.67 45.51 -4.90
C TYR A 17 -3.30 45.20 -5.52
N PHE A 18 -3.23 44.18 -6.38
CA PHE A 18 -2.08 43.94 -7.24
C PHE A 18 -2.41 44.42 -8.66
N LEU A 19 -1.82 45.54 -9.08
CA LEU A 19 -1.86 45.97 -10.47
C LEU A 19 -0.80 45.22 -11.27
N ARG A 20 -1.23 44.39 -12.23
CA ARG A 20 -0.34 43.82 -13.26
C ARG A 20 -0.63 44.53 -14.59
N VAL A 21 0.16 45.53 -14.92
CA VAL A 21 0.09 46.18 -16.24
C VAL A 21 0.89 45.34 -17.23
N THR A 22 0.20 44.80 -18.24
CA THR A 22 0.85 44.17 -19.41
C THR A 22 0.49 45.03 -20.60
N VAL A 23 1.48 45.72 -21.20
CA VAL A 23 1.25 46.50 -22.42
C VAL A 23 1.40 45.55 -23.61
N GLY A 24 0.28 45.24 -24.27
CA GLY A 24 0.21 44.47 -25.51
C GLY A 24 -1.04 44.85 -26.29
N GLN A 25 -0.87 45.11 -27.58
CA GLN A 25 -1.82 45.78 -28.47
C GLN A 25 -3.10 44.96 -28.79
N PHE A 26 -4.13 45.71 -29.21
CA PHE A 26 -5.36 45.35 -29.92
C PHE A 26 -6.63 44.94 -29.12
N PHE A 27 -7.71 45.65 -29.48
CA PHE A 27 -9.09 45.66 -28.98
C PHE A 27 -9.87 44.35 -29.25
N GLU A 28 -10.75 43.95 -28.35
CA GLU A 28 -12.18 43.69 -28.64
C GLU A 28 -13.01 43.61 -27.34
N LYS A 29 -14.19 44.26 -27.32
CA LYS A 29 -15.12 44.35 -26.17
C LYS A 29 -15.62 42.96 -25.74
N LYS A 30 -15.48 42.61 -24.46
CA LYS A 30 -16.40 41.68 -23.78
C LYS A 30 -16.73 42.15 -22.36
N SER A 31 -18.02 42.03 -22.07
CA SER A 31 -18.77 42.44 -20.88
C SER A 31 -18.17 41.94 -19.58
N LEU A 32 -18.13 42.80 -18.55
CA LEU A 32 -17.78 42.45 -17.17
C LEU A 32 -19.01 41.86 -16.47
N GLU A 33 -18.94 40.59 -16.10
CA GLU A 33 -19.88 39.96 -15.17
C GLU A 33 -19.18 39.85 -13.80
N VAL A 34 -19.70 40.58 -12.81
CA VAL A 34 -19.16 40.60 -11.44
C VAL A 34 -19.84 39.50 -10.64
N VAL A 35 -19.11 38.43 -10.33
CA VAL A 35 -19.57 37.38 -9.42
C VAL A 35 -19.17 37.77 -7.98
N LEU A 36 -20.15 38.22 -7.20
CA LEU A 36 -20.01 38.42 -5.75
C LEU A 36 -20.08 37.07 -5.04
N MET A 37 -19.04 36.72 -4.29
CA MET A 37 -19.09 35.62 -3.30
C MET A 37 -19.07 36.21 -1.89
N PRO A 38 -19.93 35.74 -0.96
CA PRO A 38 -20.03 36.31 0.37
C PRO A 38 -18.81 35.97 1.23
N ALA A 39 -18.40 36.96 2.03
CA ALA A 39 -17.32 36.86 2.99
C ALA A 39 -17.74 36.01 4.20
N GLY A 40 -17.04 34.89 4.40
CA GLY A 40 -17.16 34.07 5.59
C GLY A 40 -15.83 33.39 5.87
N PHE A 41 -15.33 33.58 7.09
CA PHE A 41 -14.16 32.95 7.72
C PHE A 41 -12.78 33.56 7.45
N MET A 42 -12.49 34.60 8.24
CA MET A 42 -11.16 34.90 8.75
C MET A 42 -11.07 34.35 10.18
N MET A 43 -10.20 33.36 10.44
CA MET A 43 -9.69 33.11 11.79
C MET A 43 -8.33 32.40 11.78
N ASP A 44 -7.36 33.19 12.22
CA ASP A 44 -6.27 32.93 13.18
C ASP A 44 -5.16 31.91 12.96
N ILE A 45 -3.95 32.41 13.22
CA ILE A 45 -2.67 31.73 13.30
C ILE A 45 -2.40 31.49 14.79
N SER A 46 -2.60 30.26 15.27
CA SER A 46 -1.70 29.56 16.22
C SER A 46 -2.35 28.32 16.86
N ARG A 47 -1.54 27.24 16.93
CA ARG A 47 -1.68 25.97 17.68
C ARG A 47 -2.50 24.81 17.05
N HIS A 48 -1.74 23.72 16.87
CA HIS A 48 -2.10 22.29 16.85
C HIS A 48 -3.11 21.70 15.84
N SER A 49 -2.59 20.67 15.14
CA SER A 49 -3.22 19.44 14.67
C SER A 49 -4.21 19.43 13.49
N SER A 50 -3.92 18.46 12.62
CA SER A 50 -4.83 17.64 11.80
C SER A 50 -5.52 18.24 10.55
N SER A 51 -5.16 17.59 9.44
CA SER A 51 -5.99 17.14 8.31
C SER A 51 -6.39 18.12 7.19
N SER A 52 -5.91 17.80 5.99
CA SER A 52 -6.80 17.40 4.89
C SER A 52 -6.09 16.46 3.92
N GLU A 53 -5.99 15.20 4.33
CA GLU A 53 -5.93 14.10 3.38
C GLU A 53 -7.32 13.90 2.78
N LEU A 54 -7.47 14.17 1.48
CA LEU A 54 -8.61 13.70 0.70
C LEU A 54 -8.07 12.95 -0.51
N GLY A 55 -7.92 11.63 -0.32
CA GLY A 55 -7.54 10.69 -1.37
C GLY A 55 -6.45 9.70 -0.96
N GLY A 56 -6.65 8.92 0.12
CA GLY A 56 -5.74 7.82 0.43
C GLY A 56 -5.85 7.13 1.79
N GLN A 57 -6.52 7.69 2.79
CA GLN A 57 -6.68 7.06 4.10
C GLN A 57 -7.99 6.27 4.21
N LEU A 58 -7.94 5.01 3.80
CA LEU A 58 -8.84 3.99 4.35
C LEU A 58 -8.14 2.67 4.69
N MET A 59 -6.80 2.68 4.76
CA MET A 59 -6.02 1.56 5.28
C MET A 59 -4.84 2.10 6.10
N SER A 60 -4.99 2.31 7.40
CA SER A 60 -3.88 2.20 8.38
C SER A 60 -4.34 2.52 9.81
N GLN A 61 -5.17 1.66 10.41
CA GLN A 61 -5.21 1.55 11.88
C GLN A 61 -4.44 0.32 12.37
N GLY A 62 -3.41 -0.11 11.63
CA GLY A 62 -2.62 -1.29 12.00
C GLY A 62 -1.40 -1.58 11.14
N GLU A 63 -0.85 -0.56 10.47
CA GLU A 63 0.44 -0.67 9.78
C GLU A 63 1.49 0.08 10.60
N GLN A 64 2.51 -0.63 11.08
CA GLN A 64 3.68 -0.07 11.73
C GLN A 64 4.79 0.09 10.68
N GLU A 65 5.40 1.27 10.60
CA GLU A 65 6.63 1.49 9.82
C GLU A 65 7.84 1.07 10.65
N LEU A 66 8.68 0.21 10.08
CA LEU A 66 9.88 -0.33 10.74
C LEU A 66 11.14 0.39 10.27
N ALA A 67 11.24 0.66 8.97
CA ALA A 67 12.36 1.39 8.36
C ALA A 67 11.92 2.10 7.08
N THR A 68 12.63 3.15 6.71
CA THR A 68 12.49 3.82 5.42
C THR A 68 13.86 4.11 4.83
N LYS A 69 14.03 3.83 3.54
CA LYS A 69 15.19 4.27 2.74
C LYS A 69 14.70 5.13 1.59
N MET A 70 15.39 6.24 1.35
CA MET A 70 15.11 7.14 0.23
C MET A 70 16.29 7.11 -0.75
N LEU A 71 15.99 6.82 -2.01
CA LEU A 71 16.96 6.85 -3.11
C LEU A 71 16.59 7.96 -4.07
N GLN A 72 17.55 8.80 -4.42
CA GLN A 72 17.37 9.83 -5.44
C GLN A 72 18.15 9.43 -6.70
N ILE A 73 17.43 9.01 -7.73
CA ILE A 73 18.00 8.52 -8.99
C ILE A 73 17.50 9.43 -10.12
N GLN A 74 18.42 10.18 -10.74
CA GLN A 74 18.09 11.24 -11.71
C GLN A 74 17.08 12.25 -11.12
N SER A 75 15.95 12.48 -11.79
CA SER A 75 14.86 13.35 -11.36
C SER A 75 13.77 12.63 -10.55
N LYS A 76 13.98 11.36 -10.19
CA LYS A 76 13.03 10.55 -9.44
C LYS A 76 13.53 10.30 -8.01
N ARG A 77 12.60 10.26 -7.07
CA ARG A 77 12.82 9.80 -5.70
C ARG A 77 12.06 8.51 -5.47
N PHE A 78 12.74 7.51 -4.95
CA PHE A 78 12.17 6.23 -4.55
C PHE A 78 12.20 6.14 -3.03
N TYR A 79 11.07 5.79 -2.43
CA TYR A 79 10.97 5.50 -1.00
C TYR A 79 10.71 4.02 -0.84
N LEU A 80 11.55 3.33 -0.07
CA LEU A 80 11.44 1.93 0.26
C LEU A 80 11.11 1.85 1.75
N ASP A 81 9.83 1.67 2.07
CA ASP A 81 9.36 1.60 3.45
C ASP A 81 9.10 0.14 3.83
N VAL A 82 9.85 -0.37 4.80
CA VAL A 82 9.54 -1.65 5.45
C VAL A 82 8.39 -1.39 6.42
N LYS A 83 7.27 -2.07 6.20
CA LYS A 83 6.08 -1.96 7.04
C LYS A 83 5.66 -3.33 7.54
N GLN A 84 5.01 -3.34 8.69
CA GLN A 84 4.44 -4.53 9.30
C GLN A 84 2.96 -4.30 9.59
N ASN A 85 2.15 -5.29 9.22
CA ASN A 85 0.76 -5.34 9.63
C ASN A 85 0.43 -6.73 10.18
N ARG A 86 -0.83 -6.96 10.56
CA ARG A 86 -1.28 -8.27 11.09
C ARG A 86 -1.07 -9.45 10.13
N ARG A 87 -0.86 -9.20 8.83
CA ARG A 87 -0.63 -10.25 7.81
C ARG A 87 0.85 -10.57 7.62
N GLY A 88 1.74 -9.77 8.19
CA GLY A 88 3.18 -9.94 8.07
C GLY A 88 3.90 -8.66 7.67
N ARG A 89 5.16 -8.83 7.27
CA ARG A 89 6.06 -7.75 6.85
C ARG A 89 6.08 -7.63 5.34
N PHE A 90 6.22 -6.40 4.85
CA PHE A 90 6.26 -6.10 3.43
C PHE A 90 7.05 -4.82 3.17
N ILE A 91 7.57 -4.68 1.95
CA ILE A 91 8.23 -3.46 1.48
C ILE A 91 7.28 -2.72 0.55
N LYS A 92 7.02 -1.46 0.88
CA LYS A 92 6.30 -0.51 0.02
C LYS A 92 7.31 0.32 -0.73
N VAL A 93 7.33 0.20 -2.06
CA VAL A 93 8.17 1.01 -2.94
C VAL A 93 7.31 2.12 -3.53
N ALA A 94 7.65 3.38 -3.27
CA ALA A 94 6.98 4.53 -3.86
C ALA A 94 7.93 5.28 -4.80
N GLU A 95 7.54 5.41 -6.06
CA GLU A 95 8.18 6.29 -7.04
C GLU A 95 7.50 7.66 -7.01
N VAL A 96 8.28 8.71 -6.82
CA VAL A 96 7.84 10.10 -6.92
C VAL A 96 8.66 10.79 -8.00
N GLN A 97 7.98 11.25 -9.05
CA GLN A 97 8.57 12.11 -10.07
C GLN A 97 7.93 13.49 -9.99
N GLN A 98 8.75 14.52 -9.78
CA GLN A 98 8.29 15.90 -9.90
C GLN A 98 8.22 16.27 -11.39
N VAL A 99 7.01 16.51 -11.89
CA VAL A 99 6.76 17.06 -13.23
C VAL A 99 5.85 18.27 -13.07
N GLY A 100 6.42 19.47 -13.10
CA GLY A 100 5.67 20.71 -12.84
C GLY A 100 5.08 20.77 -11.41
N VAL A 101 3.89 21.35 -11.27
CA VAL A 101 3.23 21.61 -9.96
C VAL A 101 2.61 20.33 -9.36
N VAL A 102 2.37 19.29 -10.15
CA VAL A 102 1.72 18.04 -9.71
C VAL A 102 2.65 16.85 -9.95
N GLY A 103 3.22 16.30 -8.88
CA GLY A 103 4.10 15.13 -8.96
C GLY A 103 3.34 13.83 -9.25
N ARG A 104 3.84 13.02 -10.18
CA ARG A 104 3.31 11.65 -10.41
C ARG A 104 3.83 10.76 -9.29
N LYS A 105 2.92 10.11 -8.57
CA LYS A 105 3.24 9.12 -7.54
C LYS A 105 2.79 7.75 -8.01
N SER A 106 3.69 6.79 -8.02
CA SER A 106 3.36 5.38 -8.25
C SER A 106 3.86 4.54 -7.08
N ARG A 107 3.22 3.41 -6.82
CA ARG A 107 3.54 2.57 -5.67
C ARG A 107 3.45 1.10 -6.02
N LEU A 108 4.35 0.31 -5.47
CA LEU A 108 4.41 -1.14 -5.56
C LEU A 108 4.45 -1.72 -4.14
N LEU A 109 3.79 -2.86 -3.93
CA LEU A 109 3.85 -3.58 -2.66
C LEU A 109 4.50 -4.94 -2.89
N LEU A 110 5.61 -5.19 -2.21
CA LEU A 110 6.39 -6.42 -2.29
C LEU A 110 6.35 -7.15 -0.95
N ALA A 111 6.09 -8.46 -0.99
CA ALA A 111 6.37 -9.32 0.16
C ALA A 111 7.89 -9.39 0.38
N MET A 112 8.35 -9.71 1.59
CA MET A 112 9.80 -9.77 1.88
C MET A 112 10.51 -10.79 0.98
N SER A 113 9.88 -11.94 0.75
CA SER A 113 10.37 -13.00 -0.15
C SER A 113 10.45 -12.54 -1.61
N THR A 114 9.44 -11.81 -2.09
CA THR A 114 9.46 -11.23 -3.45
C THR A 114 10.48 -10.11 -3.58
N ALA A 115 10.73 -9.35 -2.51
CA ALA A 115 11.79 -8.34 -2.51
C ALA A 115 13.19 -8.98 -2.58
N ALA A 116 13.38 -10.15 -1.95
CA ALA A 116 14.60 -10.94 -2.07
C ALA A 116 14.83 -11.43 -3.50
N GLU A 117 13.82 -12.06 -4.11
CA GLU A 117 13.87 -12.45 -5.52
C GLU A 117 14.14 -11.25 -6.44
N PHE A 118 13.51 -10.11 -6.16
CA PHE A 118 13.72 -8.88 -6.93
C PHE A 118 15.16 -8.36 -6.85
N ARG A 119 15.76 -8.36 -5.65
CA ARG A 119 17.17 -8.00 -5.45
C ARG A 119 18.08 -8.92 -6.27
N ASP A 120 17.82 -10.21 -6.29
CA ASP A 120 18.66 -11.18 -7.00
C ASP A 120 18.56 -10.96 -8.52
N HIS A 121 17.35 -10.67 -9.03
CA HIS A 121 17.17 -10.24 -10.43
C HIS A 121 17.87 -8.92 -10.75
N LEU A 122 17.87 -7.93 -9.85
CA LEU A 122 18.57 -6.65 -10.06
C LEU A 122 20.06 -6.85 -10.32
N THR A 123 20.69 -7.83 -9.66
CA THR A 123 22.09 -8.21 -9.94
C THR A 123 22.24 -8.65 -11.40
N SER A 124 21.41 -9.59 -11.86
CA SER A 124 21.47 -10.07 -13.25
C SER A 124 21.16 -8.98 -14.29
N PHE A 125 20.20 -8.08 -14.00
CA PHE A 125 19.91 -6.93 -14.87
C PHE A 125 21.07 -5.93 -14.91
N SER A 126 21.76 -5.72 -13.78
CA SER A 126 22.90 -4.82 -13.71
C SER A 126 24.13 -5.34 -14.46
N GLU A 127 24.39 -6.64 -14.40
CA GLU A 127 25.46 -7.31 -15.17
C GLU A 127 25.19 -7.20 -16.67
N LEU A 128 23.95 -7.48 -17.10
CA LEU A 128 23.55 -7.28 -18.49
C LEU A 128 23.76 -5.82 -18.89
N TYR A 129 23.27 -4.87 -18.10
CA TYR A 129 23.41 -3.44 -18.40
C TYR A 129 24.88 -3.00 -18.54
N ALA A 130 25.77 -3.52 -17.69
CA ALA A 130 27.21 -3.24 -17.77
C ALA A 130 27.86 -3.84 -19.04
N SER A 131 27.34 -4.97 -19.53
CA SER A 131 27.82 -5.59 -20.78
C SER A 131 27.28 -4.90 -22.04
N LEU A 132 26.20 -4.13 -21.92
CA LEU A 132 25.62 -3.44 -23.06
C LEU A 132 26.48 -2.24 -23.46
N GLY A 133 26.91 -2.20 -24.72
CA GLY A 133 27.58 -1.05 -25.32
C GLY A 133 26.71 0.21 -25.38
N PRO A 134 27.23 1.30 -25.98
CA PRO A 134 26.51 2.56 -26.13
C PRO A 134 25.14 2.32 -26.80
N PRO A 135 24.10 3.06 -26.39
CA PRO A 135 22.76 2.90 -26.94
C PRO A 135 22.79 3.13 -28.45
N ASN A 136 22.23 2.19 -29.21
CA ASN A 136 22.15 2.31 -30.66
C ASN A 136 20.70 2.69 -31.05
N PRO A 137 20.43 3.98 -31.33
CA PRO A 137 19.08 4.44 -31.62
C PRO A 137 18.50 3.88 -32.93
N GLU A 138 19.33 3.30 -33.81
CA GLU A 138 18.89 2.74 -35.09
C GLU A 138 18.42 1.27 -34.99
N ASN A 139 18.76 0.57 -33.90
CA ASN A 139 18.45 -0.86 -33.73
C ASN A 139 17.71 -1.14 -32.41
N LEU A 140 16.64 -0.38 -32.16
CA LEU A 140 15.77 -0.62 -31.01
C LEU A 140 14.78 -1.75 -31.33
N PRO A 141 14.61 -2.75 -30.44
CA PRO A 141 13.54 -3.73 -30.57
C PRO A 141 12.17 -3.03 -30.66
N GLU A 142 11.21 -3.62 -31.37
CA GLU A 142 9.89 -3.01 -31.61
C GLU A 142 9.11 -2.73 -30.29
N ASP A 143 9.25 -3.59 -29.26
CA ASP A 143 8.74 -3.35 -27.89
C ASP A 143 9.79 -2.66 -26.99
N GLY A 144 11.01 -2.41 -27.49
CA GLY A 144 12.11 -1.80 -26.75
C GLY A 144 12.58 -2.60 -25.53
N LYS A 145 12.23 -3.89 -25.43
CA LYS A 145 12.64 -4.79 -24.34
C LYS A 145 13.98 -5.44 -24.65
N LEU A 146 14.91 -5.35 -23.71
CA LEU A 146 16.24 -5.96 -23.76
C LEU A 146 16.29 -7.29 -22.98
N LYS A 147 15.63 -7.35 -21.82
CA LYS A 147 15.49 -8.55 -21.01
C LYS A 147 14.19 -8.47 -20.21
N SER A 148 13.53 -9.62 -20.03
CA SER A 148 12.31 -9.73 -19.25
C SER A 148 12.41 -10.89 -18.26
N GLU A 149 11.95 -10.67 -17.03
CA GLU A 149 11.81 -11.68 -15.97
C GLU A 149 10.41 -11.57 -15.34
N ILE A 150 9.95 -12.64 -14.70
CA ILE A 150 8.64 -12.67 -14.03
C ILE A 150 8.79 -13.29 -12.64
N MET A 151 8.32 -12.56 -11.62
CA MET A 151 8.17 -13.09 -10.27
C MET A 151 6.68 -13.33 -9.99
N ILE A 152 6.36 -14.43 -9.29
CA ILE A 152 4.98 -14.79 -8.97
C ILE A 152 4.84 -14.99 -7.46
N LYS A 153 3.90 -14.25 -6.86
CA LYS A 153 3.53 -14.41 -5.45
C LYS A 153 2.02 -14.49 -5.31
N ASP A 154 1.51 -15.61 -4.84
CA ASP A 154 0.09 -15.91 -4.73
C ASP A 154 -0.65 -15.67 -6.07
N ASN A 155 -1.54 -14.66 -6.13
CA ASN A 155 -2.29 -14.27 -7.32
C ASN A 155 -1.73 -13.01 -8.01
N ARG A 156 -0.53 -12.57 -7.61
CA ARG A 156 0.17 -11.40 -8.15
C ARG A 156 1.31 -11.85 -9.04
N ARG A 157 1.44 -11.19 -10.19
CA ARG A 157 2.57 -11.35 -11.11
C ARG A 157 3.29 -10.03 -11.24
N TYR A 158 4.60 -10.06 -11.08
CA TYR A 158 5.49 -8.92 -11.22
C TYR A 158 6.32 -9.15 -12.49
N TYR A 159 6.13 -8.29 -13.48
CA TYR A 159 6.90 -8.31 -14.72
C TYR A 159 8.05 -7.31 -14.59
N LEU A 160 9.27 -7.79 -14.81
CA LEU A 160 10.50 -7.01 -14.76
C LEU A 160 11.03 -6.88 -16.18
N ASP A 161 10.83 -5.73 -16.82
CA ASP A 161 11.25 -5.50 -18.20
C ASP A 161 12.37 -4.44 -18.23
N LEU A 162 13.60 -4.84 -18.55
CA LEU A 162 14.65 -3.89 -18.88
C LEU A 162 14.39 -3.37 -20.29
N LYS A 163 14.12 -2.07 -20.41
CA LYS A 163 13.74 -1.42 -21.66
C LYS A 163 14.73 -0.33 -22.06
N GLU A 164 14.85 -0.08 -23.37
CA GLU A 164 15.60 1.02 -23.97
C GLU A 164 14.65 1.94 -24.74
N ASN A 165 14.81 3.25 -24.55
CA ASN A 165 14.10 4.27 -25.32
C ASN A 165 15.04 5.45 -25.64
N SER A 166 14.52 6.46 -26.32
CA SER A 166 15.25 7.68 -26.68
C SER A 166 15.83 8.46 -25.49
N ARG A 167 15.35 8.22 -24.27
CA ARG A 167 15.85 8.86 -23.03
C ARG A 167 16.87 7.99 -22.29
N GLY A 168 17.13 6.77 -22.76
CA GLY A 168 18.04 5.81 -22.17
C GLY A 168 17.38 4.51 -21.72
N ARG A 169 18.08 3.76 -20.87
CA ARG A 169 17.64 2.44 -20.38
C ARG A 169 17.00 2.55 -19.00
N PHE A 170 15.95 1.77 -18.77
CA PHE A 170 15.24 1.72 -17.50
C PHE A 170 14.60 0.35 -17.27
N LEU A 171 14.54 -0.07 -16.01
CA LEU A 171 13.82 -1.27 -15.59
C LEU A 171 12.39 -0.89 -15.22
N ARG A 172 11.42 -1.41 -15.98
CA ARG A 172 10.00 -1.31 -15.68
C ARG A 172 9.58 -2.48 -14.82
N VAL A 173 9.06 -2.20 -13.63
CA VAL A 173 8.49 -3.20 -12.73
C VAL A 173 6.99 -3.01 -12.70
N SER A 174 6.23 -3.95 -13.25
CA SER A 174 4.78 -3.90 -13.35
C SER A 174 4.13 -5.03 -12.55
N GLN A 175 3.25 -4.68 -11.62
CA GLN A 175 2.45 -5.66 -10.87
C GLN A 175 1.05 -5.75 -11.48
N THR A 176 0.60 -6.98 -11.74
CA THR A 176 -0.77 -7.29 -12.13
C THR A 176 -1.35 -8.39 -11.23
N ILE A 177 -2.69 -8.40 -11.12
CA ILE A 177 -3.43 -9.43 -10.39
C ILE A 177 -4.16 -10.28 -11.43
N ALA A 178 -4.07 -11.61 -11.32
CA ALA A 178 -4.54 -12.56 -12.33
C ALA A 178 -6.04 -12.44 -12.72
N ARG A 179 -6.86 -11.75 -11.92
CA ARG A 179 -8.31 -11.55 -12.15
C ARG A 179 -8.70 -10.10 -12.48
N GLY A 180 -7.85 -9.37 -13.22
CA GLY A 180 -8.17 -8.02 -13.69
C GLY A 180 -8.14 -6.94 -12.61
N GLY A 181 -7.42 -7.16 -11.52
CA GLY A 181 -7.27 -6.18 -10.44
C GLY A 181 -6.42 -4.96 -10.81
N PRO A 182 -6.30 -3.98 -9.89
CA PRO A 182 -5.53 -2.77 -10.12
C PRO A 182 -4.08 -3.08 -10.52
N ARG A 183 -3.61 -2.39 -11.57
CA ARG A 183 -2.23 -2.48 -12.04
C ARG A 183 -1.43 -1.36 -11.43
N SER A 184 -0.22 -1.67 -10.99
CA SER A 184 0.74 -0.69 -10.50
C SER A 184 2.08 -0.92 -11.19
N GLN A 185 2.84 0.16 -11.38
CA GLN A 185 4.15 0.04 -12.03
C GLN A 185 5.09 1.14 -11.55
N ILE A 186 6.37 0.80 -11.45
CA ILE A 186 7.45 1.77 -11.25
C ILE A 186 8.47 1.64 -12.38
N ALA A 187 9.23 2.69 -12.64
CA ALA A 187 10.27 2.73 -13.65
C ALA A 187 11.58 3.25 -13.07
N ILE A 188 12.52 2.33 -12.82
CA ILE A 188 13.82 2.58 -12.21
C ILE A 188 14.84 2.84 -13.33
N PRO A 189 15.52 4.01 -13.37
CA PRO A 189 16.59 4.24 -14.32
C PRO A 189 17.70 3.17 -14.18
N ALA A 190 18.23 2.65 -15.30
CA ALA A 190 19.17 1.53 -15.27
C ALA A 190 20.43 1.82 -14.42
N GLN A 191 20.90 3.06 -14.45
CA GLN A 191 22.03 3.54 -13.63
C GLN A 191 21.83 3.39 -12.12
N GLY A 192 20.57 3.39 -11.63
CA GLY A 192 20.26 3.26 -10.22
C GLY A 192 19.86 1.86 -9.79
N MET A 193 20.00 0.85 -10.65
CA MET A 193 19.66 -0.55 -10.30
C MET A 193 20.56 -1.09 -9.17
N ILE A 194 21.84 -0.72 -9.16
CA ILE A 194 22.79 -1.12 -8.11
C ILE A 194 22.43 -0.47 -6.77
N GLU A 195 22.18 0.84 -6.74
CA GLU A 195 21.73 1.53 -5.51
C GLU A 195 20.42 0.93 -4.98
N PHE A 196 19.49 0.58 -5.87
CA PHE A 196 18.24 -0.06 -5.49
C PHE A 196 18.47 -1.47 -4.91
N ARG A 197 19.37 -2.25 -5.52
CA ARG A 197 19.77 -3.57 -5.03
C ARG A 197 20.40 -3.48 -3.64
N ASP A 198 21.33 -2.55 -3.45
CA ASP A 198 22.06 -2.40 -2.18
C ASP A 198 21.10 -1.96 -1.08
N ALA A 199 20.19 -1.01 -1.37
CA ALA A 199 19.15 -0.62 -0.43
C ALA A 199 18.20 -1.77 -0.06
N LEU A 200 17.83 -2.62 -1.01
CA LEU A 200 17.06 -3.84 -0.71
C LEU A 200 17.88 -4.84 0.10
N THR A 201 19.18 -4.97 -0.16
CA THR A 201 20.08 -5.88 0.57
C THR A 201 20.13 -5.49 2.04
N ASP A 202 20.42 -4.22 2.34
CA ASP A 202 20.45 -3.71 3.72
C ASP A 202 19.13 -3.98 4.46
N LEU A 203 17.99 -3.68 3.82
CA LEU A 203 16.68 -3.89 4.43
C LEU A 203 16.38 -5.39 4.63
N LEU A 204 16.81 -6.24 3.72
CA LEU A 204 16.57 -7.68 3.81
C LEU A 204 17.52 -8.38 4.79
N GLU A 205 18.72 -7.85 5.01
CA GLU A 205 19.63 -8.30 6.06
C GLU A 205 19.09 -7.93 7.45
N GLU A 206 18.60 -6.70 7.61
CA GLU A 206 18.08 -6.21 8.90
C GLU A 206 16.72 -6.85 9.25
N PHE A 207 15.79 -6.93 8.30
CA PHE A 207 14.42 -7.37 8.55
C PHE A 207 14.15 -8.81 8.11
N GLY A 208 15.08 -9.47 7.44
CA GLY A 208 14.95 -10.84 6.93
C GLY A 208 14.14 -10.95 5.64
N THR A 209 14.17 -12.13 5.02
CA THR A 209 13.48 -12.42 3.75
C THR A 209 12.14 -13.14 3.92
N ASP A 210 11.81 -13.52 5.16
CA ASP A 210 10.55 -14.18 5.48
C ASP A 210 9.41 -13.13 5.56
N ASP A 211 8.26 -13.46 4.96
CA ASP A 211 7.11 -12.55 4.85
C ASP A 211 6.47 -12.22 6.20
N GLY A 212 7.00 -12.76 7.30
CA GLY A 212 6.50 -12.51 8.64
C GLY A 212 5.10 -13.08 8.84
N ALA A 213 4.75 -14.17 8.14
CA ALA A 213 3.67 -15.03 8.58
C ALA A 213 4.03 -15.49 10.00
N PHE A 214 3.34 -14.93 11.00
CA PHE A 214 3.49 -15.18 12.44
C PHE A 214 4.12 -16.56 12.75
N LYS A 215 5.36 -16.58 13.26
CA LYS A 215 6.07 -17.79 13.76
C LYS A 215 5.89 -17.97 15.28
N GLY A 216 4.81 -17.49 15.87
CA GLY A 216 4.48 -17.95 17.22
C GLY A 216 4.00 -19.41 17.11
N GLU A 217 4.43 -20.28 18.03
CA GLU A 217 3.75 -21.57 18.20
C GLU A 217 2.25 -21.28 18.33
N LEU A 218 1.46 -21.79 17.39
CA LEU A 218 0.01 -21.71 17.51
C LEU A 218 -0.38 -22.58 18.71
N PRO A 219 -1.31 -22.14 19.55
CA PRO A 219 -1.78 -22.96 20.67
C PRO A 219 -2.18 -24.35 20.19
N GLU A 220 -1.84 -25.38 20.97
CA GLU A 220 -2.26 -26.74 20.65
C GLU A 220 -3.77 -26.81 20.47
N GLY A 221 -4.19 -27.47 19.38
CA GLY A 221 -5.58 -27.72 19.10
C GLY A 221 -6.22 -28.49 20.24
N ARG A 222 -7.44 -28.09 20.61
CA ARG A 222 -8.22 -28.82 21.63
C ARG A 222 -9.28 -29.66 20.95
N HIS A 223 -9.71 -30.71 21.61
CA HIS A 223 -10.89 -31.45 21.18
C HIS A 223 -11.77 -31.80 22.37
N MET A 224 -13.06 -31.97 22.11
CA MET A 224 -14.01 -32.47 23.09
C MET A 224 -14.92 -33.50 22.45
N ARG A 225 -15.30 -34.52 23.22
CA ARG A 225 -16.27 -35.52 22.80
C ARG A 225 -17.60 -35.25 23.48
N VAL A 226 -18.66 -35.16 22.69
CA VAL A 226 -20.04 -34.99 23.17
C VAL A 226 -20.88 -36.09 22.52
N GLU A 227 -21.40 -37.00 23.34
CA GLU A 227 -22.15 -38.18 22.89
C GLU A 227 -21.38 -39.02 21.83
N ASN A 228 -21.92 -39.11 20.61
CA ASN A 228 -21.33 -39.79 19.47
C ASN A 228 -20.54 -38.86 18.52
N LYS A 229 -20.29 -37.61 18.92
CA LYS A 229 -19.60 -36.59 18.14
C LYS A 229 -18.30 -36.19 18.81
N THR A 230 -17.28 -35.90 18.00
CA THR A 230 -16.02 -35.29 18.45
C THR A 230 -15.85 -33.95 17.75
N PHE A 231 -15.65 -32.89 18.53
CA PHE A 231 -15.37 -31.55 18.04
C PHE A 231 -13.89 -31.25 18.19
N TYR A 232 -13.22 -30.88 17.11
CA TYR A 232 -11.82 -30.43 17.08
C TYR A 232 -11.78 -28.93 16.89
N PHE A 233 -10.92 -28.24 17.65
CA PHE A 233 -10.70 -26.80 17.64
C PHE A 233 -9.24 -26.57 17.28
N ASP A 234 -8.97 -26.51 15.98
CA ASP A 234 -7.61 -26.39 15.45
C ASP A 234 -7.31 -24.93 15.17
N ILE A 235 -6.23 -24.40 15.74
CA ILE A 235 -5.73 -23.08 15.36
C ILE A 235 -4.81 -23.25 14.15
N GLY A 236 -5.16 -22.58 13.06
CA GLY A 236 -4.41 -22.60 11.82
C GLY A 236 -4.06 -21.21 11.34
N GLN A 237 -3.15 -21.14 10.39
CA GLN A 237 -2.74 -19.89 9.75
C GLN A 237 -2.74 -20.04 8.24
N ASN A 238 -3.14 -18.98 7.54
CA ASN A 238 -3.03 -18.87 6.09
C ASN A 238 -2.68 -17.43 5.69
N THR A 239 -2.61 -17.15 4.38
CA THR A 239 -2.29 -15.82 3.82
C THR A 239 -3.29 -14.71 4.19
N ARG A 240 -4.44 -15.07 4.77
CA ARG A 240 -5.48 -14.15 5.28
C ARG A 240 -5.35 -13.87 6.78
N GLY A 241 -4.52 -14.62 7.49
CA GLY A 241 -4.28 -14.48 8.93
C GLY A 241 -4.54 -15.77 9.72
N ILE A 242 -4.63 -15.64 11.04
CA ILE A 242 -4.94 -16.73 11.97
C ILE A 242 -6.44 -17.03 11.92
N TYR A 243 -6.78 -18.31 12.00
CA TYR A 243 -8.15 -18.79 12.07
C TYR A 243 -8.27 -19.97 13.03
N MET A 244 -9.47 -20.18 13.55
CA MET A 244 -9.85 -21.40 14.24
C MET A 244 -10.72 -22.24 13.30
N ARG A 245 -10.36 -23.50 13.11
CA ARG A 245 -11.20 -24.47 12.42
C ARG A 245 -11.90 -25.33 13.46
N ILE A 246 -13.22 -25.24 13.50
CA ILE A 246 -14.05 -26.10 14.33
C ILE A 246 -14.56 -27.23 13.45
N SER A 247 -14.12 -28.47 13.70
CA SER A 247 -14.53 -29.66 12.94
C SER A 247 -15.42 -30.55 13.81
N GLU A 248 -16.64 -30.81 13.37
CA GLU A 248 -17.53 -31.85 13.91
C GLU A 248 -17.27 -33.16 13.17
N VAL A 249 -16.94 -34.22 13.91
CA VAL A 249 -16.72 -35.58 13.38
C VAL A 249 -17.67 -36.57 14.05
N LYS A 250 -18.44 -37.30 13.25
CA LYS A 250 -19.32 -38.39 13.68
C LYS A 250 -19.25 -39.53 12.68
N ASN A 251 -18.75 -40.70 13.10
CA ASN A 251 -18.51 -41.84 12.22
C ASN A 251 -17.73 -41.41 10.95
N ASN A 252 -18.34 -41.51 9.77
CA ASN A 252 -17.79 -41.06 8.48
C ASN A 252 -18.21 -39.64 8.06
N PHE A 253 -18.99 -38.93 8.87
CA PHE A 253 -19.42 -37.57 8.58
C PHE A 253 -18.48 -36.56 9.24
N ARG A 254 -17.93 -35.65 8.43
CA ARG A 254 -17.08 -34.54 8.88
C ARG A 254 -17.61 -33.22 8.33
N ALA A 255 -18.05 -32.35 9.23
CA ALA A 255 -18.40 -30.97 8.92
C ALA A 255 -17.38 -30.03 9.58
N ALA A 256 -17.08 -28.89 8.98
CA ALA A 256 -16.18 -27.93 9.59
C ALA A 256 -16.51 -26.49 9.20
N ILE A 257 -16.29 -25.57 10.13
CA ILE A 257 -16.34 -24.13 9.89
C ILE A 257 -14.97 -23.51 10.16
N THR A 258 -14.67 -22.41 9.48
CA THR A 258 -13.43 -21.64 9.66
C THR A 258 -13.77 -20.25 10.14
N ILE A 259 -13.31 -19.90 11.34
CA ILE A 259 -13.60 -18.64 12.00
C ILE A 259 -12.31 -17.81 12.06
N PRO A 260 -12.25 -16.65 11.38
CA PRO A 260 -11.07 -15.80 11.44
C PRO A 260 -10.91 -15.18 12.84
N GLU A 261 -9.66 -15.03 13.28
CA GLU A 261 -9.31 -14.55 14.64
C GLU A 261 -10.04 -13.26 15.02
N LYS A 262 -10.10 -12.30 14.10
CA LYS A 262 -10.80 -11.01 14.26
C LYS A 262 -12.28 -11.11 14.66
N SER A 263 -12.90 -12.27 14.52
CA SER A 263 -14.31 -12.51 14.81
C SER A 263 -14.55 -13.29 16.11
N TRP A 264 -13.50 -13.80 16.77
CA TRP A 264 -13.64 -14.65 17.95
C TRP A 264 -14.37 -13.97 19.12
N SER A 265 -14.11 -12.68 19.38
CA SER A 265 -14.82 -11.92 20.42
C SER A 265 -16.34 -11.91 20.18
N ARG A 266 -16.76 -11.62 18.94
CA ARG A 266 -18.19 -11.62 18.58
C ARG A 266 -18.82 -12.99 18.72
N PHE A 267 -18.12 -14.05 18.29
CA PHE A 267 -18.59 -15.42 18.47
C PHE A 267 -18.76 -15.78 19.95
N ARG A 268 -17.79 -15.41 20.79
CA ARG A 268 -17.85 -15.61 22.23
C ARG A 268 -19.04 -14.87 22.85
N ASP A 269 -19.20 -13.59 22.53
CA ASP A 269 -20.25 -12.75 23.11
C ASP A 269 -21.64 -13.29 22.71
N SER A 270 -21.85 -13.56 21.42
CA SER A 270 -23.11 -14.17 20.96
C SER A 270 -23.37 -15.53 21.62
N PHE A 271 -22.36 -16.39 21.76
CA PHE A 271 -22.53 -17.68 22.43
C PHE A 271 -22.85 -17.52 23.92
N SER A 272 -22.21 -16.57 24.60
CA SER A 272 -22.43 -16.27 26.03
C SER A 272 -23.86 -15.78 26.26
N ASP A 273 -24.35 -14.86 25.42
CA ASP A 273 -25.73 -14.37 25.47
C ASP A 273 -26.75 -15.51 25.35
N TYR A 274 -26.49 -16.51 24.51
CA TYR A 274 -27.37 -17.67 24.38
C TYR A 274 -27.32 -18.60 25.60
N VAL A 275 -26.14 -18.78 26.21
CA VAL A 275 -25.99 -19.57 27.43
C VAL A 275 -26.81 -18.94 28.57
N GLU A 276 -26.75 -17.62 28.74
CA GLU A 276 -27.52 -16.89 29.74
C GLU A 276 -29.03 -17.01 29.50
N LYS A 277 -29.48 -16.77 28.26
CA LYS A 277 -30.90 -16.90 27.89
C LYS A 277 -31.46 -18.30 28.11
N MET A 278 -30.68 -19.34 27.80
CA MET A 278 -31.10 -20.73 28.02
C MET A 278 -31.19 -21.07 29.51
N LYS A 279 -30.31 -20.49 30.34
CA LYS A 279 -30.39 -20.63 31.81
C LYS A 279 -31.69 -20.03 32.35
N GLU A 280 -32.03 -18.81 31.95
CA GLU A 280 -33.28 -18.14 32.35
C GLU A 280 -34.54 -18.93 31.94
N LEU A 281 -34.54 -19.50 30.73
CA LEU A 281 -35.66 -20.34 30.26
C LEU A 281 -35.82 -21.62 31.08
N THR A 282 -34.71 -22.24 31.46
CA THR A 282 -34.70 -23.46 32.28
C THR A 282 -35.20 -23.17 33.69
N GLU A 283 -34.79 -22.04 34.28
CA GLU A 283 -35.23 -21.61 35.61
C GLU A 283 -36.72 -21.23 35.63
N LYS A 284 -37.23 -20.57 34.59
CA LYS A 284 -38.68 -20.27 34.45
C LYS A 284 -39.53 -21.52 34.30
N SER A 285 -39.09 -22.48 33.49
CA SER A 285 -39.83 -23.74 33.29
C SER A 285 -39.81 -24.63 34.54
N ALA A 286 -38.73 -24.61 35.33
CA ALA A 286 -38.68 -25.28 36.63
C ALA A 286 -39.60 -24.63 37.68
N ALA A 287 -39.82 -23.31 37.61
CA ALA A 287 -40.71 -22.59 38.53
C ALA A 287 -42.21 -22.75 38.20
N GLU A 288 -42.56 -23.03 36.94
CA GLU A 288 -43.95 -23.25 36.51
C GLU A 288 -44.41 -24.71 36.61
N GLY A 289 -43.51 -25.70 36.51
CA GLY A 289 -43.83 -27.13 36.65
C GLY A 289 -43.99 -27.64 38.09
N GLY A 290 -43.82 -26.77 39.09
CA GLY A 290 -43.94 -27.08 40.53
C GLY A 290 -45.23 -26.58 41.17
N LYS A 291 -46.25 -26.18 40.40
CA LYS A 291 -47.58 -25.82 40.87
C LYS A 291 -48.63 -26.87 40.53
#